data_AF-S2JB87-F1
#
_entry.id   AF-S2JB87-F1
#
_cell.length_a   1.000
_cell.length_b   1.000
_cell.length_c   1.000
_cell.angle_alpha   90.00
_cell.angle_beta   90.00
_cell.angle_gamma   90.00
#
_symmetry.space_group_name_H-M   'P 1'
#
loop_
_entity.id
_entity.type
_entity.pdbx_description
1 polymer ?
#
loop_
_entity_poly.entity_id
_entity_poly.type
_entity_poly.pdbx_seq_one_letter_code
_entity_poly.pdbx_strand_id
1 'polypeptide(L)'
;MTDPTNMQQSTSNHFSTDRGRRSSCCSFCDHSSCDLATEMNEFEPQTLSLTPPLENVYFKEQNQPFSCIYLLNLFLAPDMTRYLAETSISDDVYTLPVHLQKLICEARMEVLVSKQENHPLEGGAVKRLEKVREYIESVAHYDTAAIIATLSELTRDEDEMSIILEQ
;
A
#
# COMPACT_ATOMS: atom_id res chain seq x y z
N MET A 1 -43.18 -32.29 -42.34
CA MET A 1 -42.32 -33.37 -42.88
C MET A 1 -40.95 -33.16 -42.25
N THR A 2 -40.76 -33.68 -41.02
CA THR A 2 -40.08 -34.96 -40.67
C THR A 2 -38.56 -34.79 -40.75
N ASP A 3 -37.73 -35.05 -39.75
CA ASP A 3 -37.81 -35.50 -38.35
C ASP A 3 -36.37 -35.32 -37.77
N PRO A 4 -36.15 -35.13 -36.45
CA PRO A 4 -34.84 -35.18 -35.79
C PRO A 4 -34.62 -36.51 -35.04
N THR A 5 -33.42 -37.10 -35.07
CA THR A 5 -33.00 -38.22 -34.17
C THR A 5 -31.48 -38.39 -34.26
N ASN A 6 -30.65 -38.03 -33.28
CA ASN A 6 -30.29 -38.75 -32.04
C ASN A 6 -29.93 -40.23 -32.22
N MET A 7 -28.67 -40.61 -31.99
CA MET A 7 -28.31 -41.86 -31.31
C MET A 7 -26.92 -41.76 -30.66
N GLN A 8 -26.87 -42.33 -29.45
CA GLN A 8 -25.83 -42.33 -28.43
C GLN A 8 -24.69 -43.32 -28.72
N GLN A 9 -23.53 -43.08 -28.10
CA GLN A 9 -22.68 -44.09 -27.44
C GLN A 9 -21.93 -43.36 -26.32
N SER A 10 -22.38 -43.44 -25.07
CA SER A 10 -22.07 -44.48 -24.06
C SER A 10 -20.64 -44.43 -23.50
N THR A 11 -20.57 -43.84 -22.29
CA THR A 11 -19.83 -44.28 -21.09
C THR A 11 -18.29 -44.43 -21.15
N SER A 12 -17.57 -43.58 -20.42
CA SER A 12 -16.91 -44.05 -19.19
C SER A 12 -16.65 -42.88 -18.23
N ASN A 13 -17.01 -43.09 -16.97
CA ASN A 13 -16.70 -42.21 -15.86
C ASN A 13 -15.22 -42.38 -15.50
N HIS A 14 -14.49 -41.28 -15.37
CA HIS A 14 -13.38 -41.22 -14.41
C HIS A 14 -13.45 -39.89 -13.68
N PHE A 15 -14.07 -39.93 -12.51
CA PHE A 15 -13.90 -38.94 -11.48
C PHE A 15 -12.67 -39.36 -10.68
N SER A 16 -11.62 -38.53 -10.66
CA SER A 16 -10.76 -38.42 -9.49
C SER A 16 -9.99 -37.10 -9.54
N THR A 17 -10.26 -36.33 -8.50
CA THR A 17 -9.53 -35.17 -7.99
C THR A 17 -8.02 -35.42 -7.91
N ASP A 18 -7.21 -34.47 -8.38
CA ASP A 18 -5.96 -34.20 -7.68
C ASP A 18 -5.55 -32.73 -7.76
N ARG A 19 -5.26 -32.19 -6.59
CA ARG A 19 -4.71 -30.86 -6.35
C ARG A 19 -3.20 -30.97 -6.58
N GLY A 20 -2.66 -30.24 -7.55
CA GLY A 20 -1.21 -30.27 -7.73
C GLY A 20 -0.70 -29.11 -8.54
N ARG A 21 -0.35 -28.02 -7.84
CA ARG A 21 0.56 -26.98 -8.31
C ARG A 21 1.79 -27.65 -8.93
N ARG A 22 1.96 -27.60 -10.24
CA ARG A 22 3.25 -27.92 -10.88
C ARG A 22 3.93 -26.62 -11.27
N SER A 23 4.57 -26.06 -10.25
CA SER A 23 5.71 -25.15 -10.35
C SER A 23 6.74 -25.74 -11.31
N SER A 24 7.10 -24.98 -12.35
CA SER A 24 8.24 -25.24 -13.21
C SER A 24 9.53 -24.91 -12.45
N CYS A 25 10.11 -25.89 -11.77
CA CYS A 25 11.42 -25.78 -11.15
C CYS A 25 12.53 -26.01 -12.18
N CYS A 26 13.54 -25.14 -12.15
CA CYS A 26 14.69 -25.08 -13.04
C CYS A 26 15.46 -26.39 -13.16
N SER A 27 15.89 -26.68 -14.39
CA SER A 27 16.84 -27.72 -14.75
C SER A 27 18.27 -27.27 -14.45
N PHE A 28 18.72 -27.44 -13.21
CA PHE A 28 20.16 -27.53 -12.92
C PHE A 28 20.41 -28.25 -11.58
N CYS A 29 20.40 -29.57 -11.61
CA CYS A 29 20.99 -30.41 -10.57
C CYS A 29 21.71 -31.56 -11.28
N ASP A 30 23.04 -31.49 -11.35
CA ASP A 30 23.87 -32.63 -11.72
C ASP A 30 23.93 -33.58 -10.52
N HIS A 31 23.44 -34.80 -10.73
CA HIS A 31 23.62 -35.91 -9.81
C HIS A 31 25.07 -36.40 -9.94
N SER A 32 25.92 -36.12 -8.95
CA SER A 32 27.04 -37.02 -8.67
C SER A 32 27.17 -37.28 -7.17
N SER A 33 27.03 -38.56 -6.85
CA SER A 33 27.45 -39.27 -5.63
C SER A 33 26.74 -38.95 -4.31
N CYS A 34 25.70 -39.74 -4.03
CA CYS A 34 25.45 -40.26 -2.68
C CYS A 34 26.54 -41.30 -2.33
N ASP A 35 27.06 -41.21 -1.10
CA ASP A 35 27.47 -42.29 -0.18
C ASP A 35 28.75 -41.94 0.58
N LEU A 36 28.62 -41.49 1.83
CA LEU A 36 29.06 -42.27 3.00
C LEU A 36 28.62 -41.58 4.29
N ALA A 37 28.13 -42.39 5.21
CA ALA A 37 27.64 -41.98 6.52
C ALA A 37 28.78 -41.70 7.52
N THR A 38 28.51 -40.72 8.39
CA THR A 38 29.00 -40.57 9.77
C THR A 38 30.48 -40.23 9.95
N GLU A 39 30.74 -38.95 10.24
CA GLU A 39 31.39 -38.57 11.50
C GLU A 39 31.02 -37.14 11.86
N MET A 40 30.62 -36.96 13.11
CA MET A 40 30.19 -35.69 13.67
C MET A 40 31.36 -34.73 13.70
N ASN A 41 31.23 -33.58 13.05
CA ASN A 41 31.89 -32.39 13.56
C ASN A 41 31.01 -31.15 13.34
N GLU A 42 30.99 -30.39 14.40
CA GLU A 42 30.02 -29.40 14.80
C GLU A 42 30.43 -28.05 14.25
N PHE A 43 29.95 -27.69 13.06
CA PHE A 43 30.03 -26.32 12.55
C PHE A 43 28.77 -26.01 11.75
N GLU A 44 27.79 -25.40 12.42
CA GLU A 44 26.67 -24.73 11.77
C GLU A 44 27.17 -23.66 10.80
N PRO A 45 26.70 -23.60 9.54
CA PRO A 45 26.65 -22.35 8.81
C PRO A 45 25.38 -21.60 9.22
N GLN A 46 25.44 -20.87 10.34
CA GLN A 46 24.47 -19.83 10.69
C GLN A 46 24.53 -18.69 9.66
N THR A 47 23.85 -18.81 8.52
CA THR A 47 23.65 -17.68 7.58
C THR A 47 22.28 -17.67 6.89
N LEU A 48 21.25 -18.21 7.55
CA LEU A 48 19.86 -18.09 7.08
C LEU A 48 18.97 -17.43 8.14
N SER A 49 19.21 -16.15 8.45
CA SER A 49 18.22 -15.28 9.10
C SER A 49 18.83 -13.89 9.37
N LEU A 50 18.91 -13.01 8.38
CA LEU A 50 19.15 -11.58 8.66
C LEU A 50 18.48 -10.66 7.62
N THR A 51 17.26 -10.97 7.16
CA THR A 51 16.31 -9.88 6.90
C THR A 51 15.62 -9.62 8.23
N PRO A 52 15.96 -8.53 8.95
CA PRO A 52 15.25 -8.19 10.17
C PRO A 52 13.75 -8.05 9.84
N PRO A 53 12.85 -8.43 10.75
CA PRO A 53 11.41 -8.23 10.55
C PRO A 53 11.17 -6.76 10.20
N LEU A 54 10.29 -6.50 9.21
CA LEU A 54 9.95 -5.16 8.72
C LEU A 54 9.54 -4.18 9.83
N GLU A 55 9.15 -4.71 10.99
CA GLU A 55 8.84 -3.97 12.22
C GLU A 55 10.03 -3.16 12.76
N ASN A 56 11.28 -3.57 12.49
CA ASN A 56 12.50 -2.85 12.89
C ASN A 56 13.04 -1.89 11.82
N VAL A 57 12.39 -1.79 10.66
CA VAL A 57 12.71 -0.79 9.62
C VAL A 57 12.04 0.56 9.91
N TYR A 58 11.19 0.62 10.94
CA TYR A 58 10.83 1.88 11.58
C TYR A 58 12.02 2.34 12.42
N PHE A 59 12.91 3.09 11.77
CA PHE A 59 14.06 3.72 12.38
C PHE A 59 13.65 4.46 13.67
N LYS A 60 14.04 3.89 14.81
CA LYS A 60 13.88 4.47 16.14
C LYS A 60 14.91 5.57 16.43
N GLU A 61 15.43 6.22 15.38
CA GLU A 61 16.59 7.11 15.44
C GLU A 61 16.27 8.45 14.78
N GLN A 62 16.73 9.52 15.42
CA GLN A 62 16.24 10.90 15.38
C GLN A 62 16.52 11.66 14.07
N ASN A 63 16.60 10.99 12.92
CA ASN A 63 17.01 11.58 11.64
C ASN A 63 16.17 11.12 10.43
N GLN A 64 14.93 10.66 10.63
CA GLN A 64 14.03 10.55 9.49
C GLN A 64 13.58 11.97 9.10
N PRO A 65 13.87 12.45 7.87
CA PRO A 65 13.57 13.83 7.47
C PRO A 65 12.07 14.13 7.47
N PHE A 66 11.23 13.09 7.43
CA PHE A 66 9.79 13.20 7.58
C PHE A 66 9.20 11.91 8.17
N SER A 67 8.51 12.00 9.30
CA SER A 67 7.93 10.85 10.00
C SER A 67 6.58 10.40 9.42
N CYS A 68 5.90 11.25 8.64
CA CYS A 68 4.55 10.97 8.14
C CYS A 68 4.54 10.62 6.64
N ILE A 69 5.04 9.45 6.28
CA ILE A 69 5.13 9.01 4.87
C ILE A 69 3.76 9.03 4.18
N TYR A 70 2.68 8.71 4.92
CA TYR A 70 1.33 8.76 4.37
C TYR A 70 0.98 10.16 3.85
N LEU A 71 1.28 11.19 4.63
CA LEU A 71 0.98 12.58 4.30
C LEU A 71 1.79 13.05 3.09
N LEU A 72 3.07 12.69 3.04
CA LEU A 72 3.92 13.01 1.91
C LEU A 72 3.38 12.39 0.61
N ASN A 73 3.05 11.10 0.65
CA ASN A 73 2.51 10.41 -0.52
C ASN A 73 1.16 10.97 -0.95
N LEU A 74 0.30 11.36 0.00
CA LEU A 74 -1.00 11.96 -0.28
C LEU A 74 -0.86 13.26 -1.09
N PHE A 75 0.08 14.14 -0.72
CA PHE A 75 0.28 15.41 -1.42
C PHE A 75 1.14 15.30 -2.68
N LEU A 76 1.94 14.24 -2.83
CA LEU A 76 2.66 13.94 -4.07
C LEU A 76 1.85 13.10 -5.06
N ALA A 77 0.73 12.49 -4.65
CA ALA A 77 -0.07 11.61 -5.49
C ALA A 77 -0.67 12.39 -6.68
N PRO A 78 -0.48 11.97 -7.94
CA PRO A 78 -1.02 12.69 -9.10
C PRO A 78 -2.56 12.78 -9.08
N ASP A 79 -3.20 11.80 -8.43
CA ASP A 79 -4.63 11.79 -8.15
C ASP A 79 -4.83 11.51 -6.65
N MET A 80 -5.12 12.56 -5.90
CA MET A 80 -5.32 12.48 -4.45
C MET A 80 -6.57 11.67 -4.08
N THR A 81 -7.64 11.83 -4.86
CA THR A 81 -8.91 11.12 -4.64
C THR A 81 -8.72 9.63 -4.78
N ARG A 82 -8.01 9.20 -5.83
CA ARG A 82 -7.65 7.79 -6.01
C ARG A 82 -6.77 7.27 -4.88
N TYR A 83 -5.78 8.05 -4.46
CA TYR A 83 -4.89 7.66 -3.36
C TYR A 83 -5.67 7.41 -2.06
N LEU A 84 -6.62 8.29 -1.71
CA LEU A 84 -7.49 8.15 -0.54
C LEU A 84 -8.40 6.91 -0.62
N ALA A 85 -8.85 6.55 -1.83
CA ALA A 85 -9.73 5.39 -2.06
C ALA A 85 -9.00 4.04 -1.98
N GLU A 86 -7.74 4.00 -2.39
CA GLU A 86 -7.00 2.74 -2.61
C GLU A 86 -5.99 2.42 -1.49
N THR A 87 -5.46 3.44 -0.80
CA THR A 87 -4.40 3.25 0.20
C THR A 87 -5.00 3.09 1.58
N SER A 88 -4.52 2.16 2.42
CA SER A 88 -4.90 2.07 3.83
C SER A 88 -4.40 3.30 4.61
N ILE A 89 -5.21 3.81 5.54
CA ILE A 89 -4.75 4.88 6.43
C ILE A 89 -3.61 4.31 7.30
N SER A 90 -2.52 5.05 7.41
CA SER A 90 -1.39 4.65 8.25
C SER A 90 -1.53 5.23 9.65
N ASP A 91 -0.93 4.56 10.63
CA ASP A 91 -1.05 4.94 12.04
C ASP A 91 -0.38 6.29 12.34
N ASP A 92 0.58 6.71 11.50
CA ASP A 92 1.25 8.01 11.57
C ASP A 92 0.26 9.18 11.43
N VAL A 93 -0.87 8.99 10.74
CA VAL A 93 -1.94 9.99 10.60
C VAL A 93 -2.53 10.39 11.95
N TYR A 94 -2.59 9.46 12.91
CA TYR A 94 -3.11 9.72 14.26
C TYR A 94 -2.14 10.53 15.13
N THR A 95 -0.92 10.80 14.63
CA THR A 95 0.08 11.65 15.30
C THR A 95 0.07 13.09 14.77
N LEU A 96 -0.73 13.38 13.74
CA LEU A 96 -0.84 14.71 13.14
C LEU A 96 -1.66 15.67 14.03
N PRO A 97 -1.50 16.99 13.82
CA PRO A 97 -2.45 18.00 14.28
C PRO A 97 -3.91 17.59 14.08
N VAL A 98 -4.76 17.87 15.08
CA VAL A 98 -6.15 17.38 15.12
C VAL A 98 -6.93 17.83 13.89
N HIS A 99 -6.69 19.05 13.43
CA HIS A 99 -7.32 19.62 12.25
C HIS A 99 -6.98 18.85 10.98
N LEU A 100 -5.70 18.47 10.81
CA LEU A 100 -5.24 17.71 9.65
C LEU A 100 -5.73 16.27 9.67
N GLN A 101 -5.63 15.63 10.83
CA GLN A 101 -6.13 14.28 11.05
C GLN A 101 -7.63 14.21 10.71
N LYS A 102 -8.41 15.17 11.23
CA LYS A 102 -9.84 15.26 10.96
C LYS A 102 -10.12 15.48 9.47
N LEU A 103 -9.42 16.40 8.83
CA LEU A 103 -9.57 16.69 7.41
C LEU A 103 -9.30 15.46 6.53
N ILE A 104 -8.22 14.73 6.79
CA ILE A 104 -7.85 13.52 6.06
C ILE A 104 -8.91 12.43 6.25
N CYS A 105 -9.38 12.24 7.48
CA CYS A 105 -10.43 11.26 7.78
C CYS A 105 -11.75 11.61 7.08
N GLU A 106 -12.16 12.88 7.11
CA GLU A 106 -13.36 13.37 6.43
C GLU A 106 -13.25 13.20 4.92
N ALA A 107 -12.15 13.65 4.30
CA ALA A 107 -11.90 13.54 2.87
C ALA A 107 -11.93 12.08 2.41
N ARG A 108 -11.28 11.18 3.15
CA ARG A 108 -11.30 9.75 2.86
C ARG A 108 -12.72 9.18 2.92
N MET A 109 -13.49 9.55 3.93
CA MET A 109 -14.87 9.09 4.08
C MET A 109 -15.75 9.55 2.92
N GLU A 110 -15.63 10.81 2.51
CA GLU A 110 -16.33 11.36 1.33
C GLU A 110 -16.03 10.54 0.07
N VAL A 111 -14.76 10.22 -0.16
CA VAL A 111 -14.33 9.41 -1.32
C VAL A 111 -14.87 7.99 -1.27
N LEU A 112 -14.81 7.33 -0.11
CA LEU A 112 -15.28 5.95 0.04
C LEU A 112 -16.80 5.84 -0.13
N VAL A 113 -17.56 6.78 0.44
CA VAL A 113 -19.02 6.84 0.27
C VAL A 113 -19.39 7.10 -1.19
N SER A 114 -18.77 8.09 -1.82
CA SER A 114 -18.97 8.39 -3.25
C SER A 114 -18.70 7.17 -4.14
N LYS A 115 -17.62 6.43 -3.87
CA LYS A 115 -17.26 5.21 -4.61
C LYS A 115 -18.24 4.05 -4.36
N GLN A 116 -18.74 3.91 -3.14
CA GLN A 116 -19.68 2.83 -2.78
C GLN A 116 -21.07 3.07 -3.37
N GLU A 117 -21.57 4.30 -3.32
CA GLU A 117 -22.92 4.64 -3.75
C GLU A 117 -23.00 5.06 -5.23
N ASN A 118 -21.86 5.13 -5.93
CA ASN A 118 -21.74 5.68 -7.28
C ASN A 118 -22.35 7.08 -7.40
N HIS A 119 -22.27 7.87 -6.33
CA HIS A 119 -22.72 9.25 -6.29
C HIS A 119 -21.55 10.20 -6.58
N PRO A 120 -21.83 11.39 -7.16
CA PRO A 120 -20.80 12.40 -7.33
C PRO A 120 -20.15 12.76 -5.99
N LEU A 121 -18.88 13.14 -6.03
CA LEU A 121 -18.14 13.57 -4.85
C LEU A 121 -18.66 14.94 -4.39
N GLU A 122 -19.70 14.94 -3.55
CA GLU A 122 -20.38 16.15 -3.05
C GLU A 122 -19.78 16.71 -1.75
N GLY A 123 -18.60 16.22 -1.39
CA GLY A 123 -17.87 16.57 -0.18
C GLY A 123 -17.09 17.89 -0.24
N GLY A 124 -16.93 18.52 0.92
CA GLY A 124 -16.13 19.73 1.10
C GLY A 124 -14.72 19.45 1.64
N ALA A 125 -14.49 18.28 2.24
CA ALA A 125 -13.21 17.93 2.82
C ALA A 125 -12.15 17.64 1.75
N VAL A 126 -12.48 16.92 0.69
CA VAL A 126 -11.53 16.72 -0.43
C VAL A 126 -11.11 18.06 -1.04
N LYS A 127 -12.04 19.00 -1.23
CA LYS A 127 -11.73 20.34 -1.73
C LYS A 127 -10.81 21.13 -0.80
N ARG A 128 -11.06 21.08 0.52
CA ARG A 128 -10.18 21.72 1.52
C ARG A 128 -8.78 21.08 1.51
N LEU A 129 -8.70 19.76 1.33
CA LEU A 129 -7.43 19.06 1.25
C LEU A 129 -6.64 19.43 -0.03
N GLU A 130 -7.33 19.62 -1.16
CA GLU A 130 -6.72 20.16 -2.38
C GLU A 130 -6.23 21.61 -2.17
N LYS A 131 -6.93 22.46 -1.42
CA LYS A 131 -6.40 23.81 -1.08
C LYS A 131 -5.09 23.73 -0.30
N VAL A 132 -4.97 22.78 0.64
CA VAL A 132 -3.72 22.55 1.37
C VAL A 132 -2.60 22.11 0.41
N ARG A 133 -2.93 21.26 -0.57
CA ARG A 133 -1.98 20.87 -1.62
C ARG A 133 -1.52 22.06 -2.45
N GLU A 134 -2.46 22.86 -2.93
CA GLU A 134 -2.18 24.07 -3.72
C GLU A 134 -1.29 25.04 -2.94
N TYR A 135 -1.54 25.21 -1.64
CA TYR A 135 -0.69 26.01 -0.76
C TYR A 135 0.74 25.46 -0.73
N ILE A 136 0.91 24.16 -0.46
CA ILE A 136 2.23 23.52 -0.41
C ILE A 136 2.95 23.66 -1.75
N GLU A 137 2.27 23.43 -2.87
CA GLU A 137 2.84 23.58 -4.21
C GLU A 137 3.24 25.03 -4.52
N SER A 138 2.47 26.01 -4.03
CA SER A 138 2.75 27.44 -4.22
C SER A 138 4.03 27.88 -3.49
N VAL A 139 4.30 27.32 -2.32
CA VAL A 139 5.49 27.60 -1.50
C VAL A 139 6.70 26.81 -2.01
N ALA A 140 6.51 25.53 -2.34
CA ALA A 140 7.59 24.61 -2.65
C ALA A 140 8.01 24.60 -4.13
N HIS A 141 7.25 25.23 -5.02
CA HIS A 141 7.51 25.26 -6.47
C HIS A 141 7.79 23.87 -7.07
N TYR A 142 7.05 22.85 -6.61
CA TYR A 142 7.20 21.44 -7.00
C TYR A 142 8.53 20.77 -6.61
N ASP A 143 9.38 21.41 -5.81
CA ASP A 143 10.57 20.75 -5.24
C ASP A 143 10.17 19.84 -4.07
N THR A 144 10.49 18.55 -4.17
CA THR A 144 10.17 17.55 -3.15
C THR A 144 10.82 17.86 -1.80
N ALA A 145 12.04 18.40 -1.79
CA ALA A 145 12.70 18.76 -0.54
C ALA A 145 11.98 19.93 0.16
N ALA A 146 11.56 20.94 -0.62
CA ALA A 146 10.75 22.04 -0.13
C ALA A 146 9.36 21.58 0.34
N ILE A 147 8.70 20.65 -0.38
CA ILE A 147 7.42 20.05 0.04
C ILE A 147 7.56 19.38 1.40
N ILE A 148 8.62 18.60 1.63
CA ILE A 148 8.88 17.95 2.91
C ILE A 148 9.08 19.00 4.02
N ALA A 149 9.82 20.06 3.74
CA ALA A 149 10.04 21.14 4.71
C ALA A 149 8.72 21.85 5.06
N THR A 150 7.93 22.26 4.07
CA THR A 150 6.63 22.92 4.26
C THR A 150 5.65 22.01 5.01
N LEU A 151 5.59 20.72 4.69
CA LEU A 151 4.78 19.76 5.44
C LEU A 151 5.23 19.60 6.89
N SER A 152 6.54 19.64 7.13
CA SER A 152 7.11 19.58 8.48
C SER A 152 6.80 20.83 9.29
N GLU A 153 6.68 21.99 8.65
CA GLU A 153 6.26 23.25 9.28
C GLU A 153 4.76 23.25 9.57
N LEU A 154 3.92 22.90 8.59
CA LEU A 154 2.47 22.80 8.76
C LEU A 154 2.07 21.81 9.85
N THR A 155 2.79 20.70 9.99
CA THR A 155 2.51 19.72 11.05
C THR A 155 2.92 20.19 12.44
N ARG A 156 3.68 21.28 12.55
CA ARG A 156 4.11 21.91 13.81
C ARG A 156 3.29 23.16 14.16
N ASP A 157 2.78 23.88 13.17
CA ASP A 157 1.99 25.11 13.34
C ASP A 157 0.50 24.87 13.05
N GLU A 158 -0.29 24.64 14.10
CA GLU A 158 -1.74 24.40 13.98
C GLU A 158 -2.53 25.66 13.58
N ASP A 159 -2.01 26.85 13.87
CA ASP A 159 -2.69 28.13 13.60
C ASP A 159 -2.64 28.45 12.09
N GLU A 160 -1.47 28.28 11.47
CA GLU A 160 -1.28 28.44 10.03
C GLU A 160 -2.23 27.52 9.23
N MET A 161 -2.37 26.28 9.67
CA MET A 161 -3.26 25.32 9.00
C MET A 161 -4.72 25.71 9.12
N SER A 162 -5.15 26.22 10.26
CA SER A 162 -6.51 26.71 10.45
C SER A 162 -6.81 27.88 9.51
N ILE A 163 -5.86 28.79 9.33
CA ILE A 163 -5.97 29.93 8.40
C ILE A 163 -6.12 29.45 6.95
N ILE A 164 -5.38 28.42 6.53
CA ILE A 164 -5.48 27.86 5.16
C ILE A 164 -6.86 27.23 4.93
N LEU A 165 -7.44 26.60 5.96
CA LEU A 165 -8.73 25.93 5.86
C LEU A 165 -9.94 26.87 5.88
N GLU A 166 -9.77 28.10 6.38
CA GLU A 166 -10.81 29.14 6.43
C GLU A 166 -10.89 30.02 5.16
N GLN A 167 -9.85 30.02 4.33
CA GLN A 167 -9.82 30.63 2.99
C GLN A 167 -10.53 29.74 1.96
#